data_AF-A0A7W4GAW3-F1
#
_entry.id   AF-A0A7W4GAW3-F1
#
_cell.length_a   1.000
_cell.length_b   1.000
_cell.length_c   1.000
_cell.angle_alpha   90.00
_cell.angle_beta   90.00
_cell.angle_gamma   90.00
#
_symmetry.space_group_name_H-M   'P 1'
#
loop_
_entity.id
_entity.type
_entity.pdbx_description
1 polymer ?
#
loop_
_entity_poly.entity_id
_entity_poly.type
_entity_poly.pdbx_seq_one_letter_code
_entity_poly.pdbx_strand_id
1 'polypeptide(L)'
;MSFSSRLKVSRALSGCQMIEMELKLYLSNAVALINKRLGNRMFCGMSGDDFQNHSLERLITEFKKFSDNGTLIKRLNKFKDERNFLSHKAIASCMDPHNGYQGLQAASLDERLLKIEKEASDITHTIHEESAKFLGYLLFEDEV
;
A
#
# COMPACT_ATOMS: atom_id res chain seq x y z
N MET A 1 -28.50 13.08 2.08
CA MET A 1 -27.06 12.75 2.08
C MET A 1 -26.59 12.53 3.52
N SER A 2 -26.07 11.36 3.90
CA SER A 2 -25.54 11.15 5.26
C SER A 2 -24.02 11.35 5.27
N PHE A 3 -23.53 12.27 6.11
CA PHE A 3 -22.11 12.52 6.39
C PHE A 3 -21.31 11.24 6.68
N SER A 4 -21.97 10.23 7.26
CA SER A 4 -21.38 8.94 7.64
C SER A 4 -20.84 8.12 6.46
N SER A 5 -21.52 8.10 5.30
CA SER A 5 -21.11 7.28 4.14
C SER A 5 -19.80 7.78 3.50
N ARG A 6 -19.66 9.10 3.33
CA ARG A 6 -18.44 9.73 2.79
C ARG A 6 -17.23 9.50 3.68
N LEU A 7 -17.42 9.54 5.00
CA LEU A 7 -16.34 9.30 5.96
C LEU A 7 -15.81 7.87 5.85
N LYS A 8 -16.68 6.87 5.69
CA LYS A 8 -16.27 5.45 5.54
C LYS A 8 -15.46 5.21 4.26
N VAL A 9 -15.90 5.76 3.13
CA VAL A 9 -15.13 5.65 1.87
C VAL A 9 -13.78 6.35 1.98
N SER A 10 -13.75 7.53 2.60
CA SER A 10 -12.49 8.25 2.85
C SER A 10 -11.52 7.43 3.71
N ARG A 11 -11.99 6.78 4.78
CA ARG A 11 -11.14 5.92 5.63
C ARG A 11 -10.55 4.74 4.86
N ALA A 12 -11.38 4.07 4.05
CA ALA A 12 -10.91 2.96 3.21
C ALA A 12 -9.86 3.42 2.19
N LEU A 13 -10.06 4.58 1.56
CA LEU A 13 -9.08 5.20 0.65
C LEU A 13 -7.78 5.58 1.37
N SER A 14 -7.87 6.15 2.57
CA SER A 14 -6.69 6.44 3.40
C SER A 14 -5.90 5.16 3.70
N GLY A 15 -6.57 4.03 3.96
CA GLY A 15 -5.91 2.74 4.10
C GLY A 15 -5.13 2.32 2.86
N CYS A 16 -5.68 2.50 1.65
CA CYS A 16 -4.94 2.25 0.41
C CYS A 16 -3.69 3.14 0.29
N GLN A 17 -3.80 4.41 0.66
CA GLN A 17 -2.67 5.34 0.63
C GLN A 17 -1.57 4.95 1.63
N MET A 18 -1.93 4.43 2.80
CA MET A 18 -0.95 3.92 3.77
C MET A 18 -0.13 2.76 3.21
N ILE A 19 -0.77 1.81 2.51
CA ILE A 19 -0.06 0.72 1.83
C ILE A 19 0.90 1.27 0.77
N GLU A 20 0.45 2.23 -0.04
CA GLU A 20 1.30 2.85 -1.07
C GLU A 20 2.52 3.54 -0.46
N MET A 21 2.34 4.27 0.65
CA MET A 21 3.45 4.94 1.36
C MET A 21 4.41 3.93 1.99
N GLU A 22 3.91 2.88 2.63
CA GLU A 22 4.77 1.89 3.28
C GLU A 22 5.57 1.07 2.24
N LEU A 23 4.98 0.75 1.09
CA LEU A 23 5.72 0.13 -0.02
C LEU A 23 6.81 1.05 -0.57
N LYS A 24 6.55 2.35 -0.72
CA LYS A 24 7.56 3.32 -1.15
C LYS A 24 8.71 3.40 -0.14
N LEU A 25 8.39 3.40 1.15
CA LEU A 25 9.38 3.41 2.22
C LEU A 25 10.23 2.14 2.19
N TYR A 26 9.59 0.95 2.12
CA TYR A 26 10.27 -0.33 1.99
C TYR A 26 11.26 -0.32 0.81
N LEU A 27 10.78 0.05 -0.38
CA LEU A 27 11.58 0.02 -1.61
C LEU A 27 12.75 1.01 -1.55
N SER A 28 12.50 2.22 -1.04
CA SER A 28 13.54 3.24 -0.86
C SER A 28 14.61 2.76 0.10
N ASN A 29 14.23 2.14 1.22
CA ASN A 29 15.16 1.60 2.20
C ASN A 29 15.94 0.41 1.65
N ALA A 30 15.31 -0.46 0.86
CA ALA A 30 15.97 -1.60 0.22
C ALA A 30 17.05 -1.13 -0.77
N VAL A 31 16.73 -0.15 -1.62
CA VAL A 31 17.70 0.45 -2.55
C VAL A 31 18.81 1.18 -1.79
N ALA A 32 18.49 1.93 -0.74
CA ALA A 32 19.49 2.60 0.09
C ALA A 32 20.46 1.60 0.73
N LEU A 33 19.94 0.47 1.22
CA LEU A 33 20.77 -0.60 1.77
C LEU A 33 21.69 -1.20 0.70
N ILE A 34 21.16 -1.51 -0.48
CA ILE A 34 21.95 -2.01 -1.61
C ILE A 34 23.08 -1.03 -1.95
N ASN A 35 22.78 0.26 -2.07
CA ASN A 35 23.76 1.30 -2.36
C ASN A 35 24.84 1.40 -1.27
N LYS A 36 24.44 1.35 0.00
CA LYS A 36 25.36 1.31 1.15
C LYS A 36 26.30 0.10 1.06
N ARG A 37 25.77 -1.08 0.72
CA ARG A 37 26.54 -2.34 0.63
C ARG A 37 27.48 -2.38 -0.56
N LEU A 38 27.08 -1.81 -1.70
CA LEU A 38 27.94 -1.71 -2.88
C LEU A 38 29.05 -0.67 -2.67
N GLY A 39 28.77 0.42 -1.96
CA GLY A 39 29.71 1.54 -1.80
C GLY A 39 30.21 2.03 -3.16
N ASN A 40 31.53 2.18 -3.30
CA ASN A 40 32.16 2.60 -4.56
C ASN A 40 32.54 1.43 -5.49
N ARG A 41 32.09 0.20 -5.20
CA ARG A 41 32.52 -0.99 -5.94
C ARG A 41 31.77 -1.16 -7.26
N MET A 42 30.54 -0.65 -7.35
CA MET A 42 29.69 -0.77 -8.53
C MET A 42 28.67 0.38 -8.57
N PHE A 43 28.43 0.93 -9.75
CA PHE A 43 27.36 1.90 -9.95
C PHE A 43 25.98 1.23 -9.84
N CYS A 44 25.11 1.81 -9.01
CA CYS A 44 23.69 1.46 -8.94
C CYS A 44 22.89 2.68 -9.37
N GLY A 45 22.15 2.55 -10.48
CA GLY A 45 21.35 3.64 -11.04
C GLY A 45 19.98 3.81 -10.40
N MET A 46 19.61 2.98 -9.42
CA MET A 46 18.31 3.08 -8.73
C MET A 46 18.41 3.99 -7.51
N SER A 47 17.35 4.74 -7.26
CA SER A 47 17.17 5.57 -6.06
C SER A 47 15.77 5.41 -5.47
N GLY A 48 15.57 5.88 -4.24
CA GLY A 48 14.24 5.91 -3.63
C GLY A 48 13.25 6.81 -4.40
N ASP A 49 13.76 7.79 -5.15
CA ASP A 49 12.92 8.71 -5.93
C ASP A 49 12.22 8.01 -7.09
N ASP A 50 12.77 6.90 -7.59
CA ASP A 50 12.17 6.08 -8.64
C ASP A 50 10.77 5.57 -8.27
N PHE A 51 10.45 5.48 -6.97
CA PHE A 51 9.18 4.92 -6.49
C PHE A 51 8.12 5.98 -6.16
N GLN A 52 8.47 7.27 -6.10
CA GLN A 52 7.60 8.33 -5.56
C GLN A 52 6.28 8.47 -6.33
N ASN A 53 6.32 8.30 -7.65
CA ASN A 53 5.17 8.46 -8.54
C ASN A 53 4.57 7.12 -9.02
N HIS A 54 5.06 6.00 -8.49
CA HIS A 54 4.53 4.68 -8.86
C HIS A 54 3.11 4.46 -8.29
N SER A 55 2.24 3.88 -9.12
CA SER A 55 0.94 3.37 -8.68
C SER A 55 1.11 2.15 -7.77
N LEU A 56 0.07 1.81 -6.99
CA LEU A 56 0.07 0.60 -6.15
C LEU A 56 0.46 -0.66 -6.95
N GLU A 57 -0.05 -0.83 -8.16
CA GLU A 57 0.30 -1.98 -9.02
C GLU A 57 1.78 -2.01 -9.38
N ARG A 58 2.36 -0.85 -9.71
CA ARG A 58 3.78 -0.74 -10.03
C ARG A 58 4.63 -0.98 -8.79
N LEU A 59 4.24 -0.44 -7.64
CA LEU A 59 4.90 -0.67 -6.35
C LEU A 59 4.90 -2.16 -5.97
N ILE A 60 3.79 -2.86 -6.13
CA ILE A 60 3.71 -4.31 -5.88
C ILE A 60 4.63 -5.09 -6.83
N THR A 61 4.74 -4.66 -8.08
CA THR A 61 5.65 -5.27 -9.06
C THR A 61 7.11 -5.08 -8.68
N GLU A 62 7.48 -3.89 -8.23
CA GLU A 62 8.84 -3.63 -7.73
C GLU A 62 9.11 -4.40 -6.43
N PHE A 63 8.18 -4.39 -5.48
CA PHE A 63 8.29 -5.08 -4.18
C PHE A 63 8.63 -6.58 -4.33
N LYS A 64 8.04 -7.27 -5.32
CA LYS A 64 8.34 -8.67 -5.63
C LYS A 64 9.82 -8.94 -5.98
N LYS A 65 10.57 -7.93 -6.39
CA LYS A 65 12.01 -8.06 -6.72
C LYS A 65 12.88 -8.01 -5.47
N PHE A 66 12.38 -7.42 -4.38
CA PHE A 66 13.13 -7.16 -3.15
C PHE A 66 12.65 -8.02 -1.96
N SER A 67 11.45 -8.59 -2.03
CA SER A 67 10.87 -9.43 -0.98
C SER A 67 10.59 -10.85 -1.44
N ASP A 68 10.91 -11.82 -0.59
CA ASP A 68 10.57 -13.24 -0.73
C ASP A 68 9.27 -13.62 -0.01
N ASN A 69 8.58 -12.67 0.65
CA ASN A 69 7.33 -12.93 1.37
C ASN A 69 6.16 -13.13 0.39
N GLY A 70 6.06 -14.34 -0.15
CA GLY A 70 5.03 -14.75 -1.10
C GLY A 70 3.61 -14.61 -0.58
N THR A 71 3.40 -14.70 0.74
CA THR A 71 2.07 -14.52 1.37
C THR A 71 1.63 -13.07 1.31
N LEU A 72 2.51 -12.14 1.71
CA LEU A 72 2.24 -10.70 1.63
C LEU A 72 2.04 -10.26 0.17
N ILE A 73 2.88 -10.76 -0.74
CA ILE A 73 2.72 -10.50 -2.18
C ILE A 73 1.33 -10.93 -2.65
N LYS A 74 0.86 -12.14 -2.30
CA LYS A 74 -0.48 -12.61 -2.68
C LYS A 74 -1.59 -11.72 -2.11
N ARG A 75 -1.47 -11.27 -0.85
CA ARG A 75 -2.43 -10.34 -0.22
C ARG A 75 -2.47 -9.01 -0.94
N LEU A 76 -1.30 -8.42 -1.23
CA LEU A 76 -1.18 -7.17 -1.98
C LEU A 76 -1.82 -7.26 -3.38
N ASN A 77 -1.60 -8.36 -4.11
CA ASN A 77 -2.22 -8.54 -5.43
C ASN A 77 -3.75 -8.62 -5.35
N LYS A 78 -4.31 -9.25 -4.30
CA LYS A 78 -5.77 -9.25 -4.06
C LYS A 78 -6.28 -7.86 -3.68
N PHE A 79 -5.54 -7.16 -2.81
CA PHE A 79 -5.93 -5.82 -2.34
C PHE A 79 -5.94 -4.78 -3.46
N LYS A 80 -5.09 -4.95 -4.50
CA LYS A 80 -5.10 -4.13 -5.71
C LYS A 80 -6.51 -4.01 -6.31
N ASP A 81 -7.26 -5.09 -6.35
CA ASP A 81 -8.61 -5.12 -6.92
C ASP A 81 -9.60 -4.32 -6.08
N GLU A 82 -9.43 -4.31 -4.75
CA GLU A 82 -10.22 -3.50 -3.82
C GLU A 82 -9.93 -2.00 -3.97
N ARG A 83 -8.66 -1.61 -4.13
CA ARG A 83 -8.29 -0.21 -4.42
C ARG A 83 -8.92 0.26 -5.74
N ASN A 84 -8.91 -0.58 -6.77
CA ASN A 84 -9.54 -0.27 -8.06
C ASN A 84 -11.07 -0.14 -7.92
N PHE A 85 -11.70 -1.02 -7.13
CA PHE A 85 -13.11 -0.91 -6.79
C PHE A 85 -13.45 0.43 -6.10
N LEU A 86 -12.67 0.82 -5.08
CA LEU A 86 -12.88 2.07 -4.37
C LEU A 86 -12.77 3.29 -5.29
N SER A 87 -11.75 3.30 -6.14
CA SER A 87 -11.44 4.41 -7.04
C SER A 87 -12.52 4.62 -8.12
N HIS A 88 -13.12 3.55 -8.63
CA HIS A 88 -14.06 3.65 -9.76
C HIS A 88 -15.53 3.54 -9.37
N LYS A 89 -15.87 2.72 -8.36
CA LYS A 89 -17.27 2.43 -8.01
C LYS A 89 -17.71 3.11 -6.73
N ALA A 90 -16.92 3.04 -5.66
CA ALA A 90 -17.34 3.62 -4.39
C ALA A 90 -17.43 5.16 -4.43
N ILE A 91 -16.46 5.83 -5.07
CA ILE A 91 -16.51 7.29 -5.25
C ILE A 91 -17.71 7.69 -6.11
N ALA A 92 -17.95 7.00 -7.23
CA ALA A 92 -19.08 7.27 -8.12
C ALA A 92 -20.43 7.08 -7.38
N SER A 93 -20.59 6.00 -6.62
CA SER A 93 -21.79 5.75 -5.81
C SER A 93 -21.99 6.77 -4.67
N CYS A 94 -20.92 7.41 -4.17
CA CYS A 94 -21.02 8.51 -3.22
C CYS A 94 -21.34 9.86 -3.86
N MET A 95 -21.10 10.02 -5.17
CA MET A 95 -21.31 11.26 -5.91
C MET A 95 -22.65 11.30 -6.65
N ASP A 96 -23.34 10.16 -6.82
CA ASP A 96 -24.63 10.07 -7.52
C ASP A 96 -25.78 10.69 -6.68
N PRO A 97 -26.35 11.83 -7.12
CA PRO A 97 -27.43 12.52 -6.39
C PRO A 97 -28.81 11.88 -6.56
N HIS A 98 -29.00 11.02 -7.57
CA HIS A 98 -30.30 10.51 -8.00
C HIS A 98 -30.52 9.03 -7.67
N ASN A 99 -29.47 8.22 -7.58
CA ASN A 99 -29.52 6.79 -7.22
C ASN A 99 -28.61 6.40 -6.03
N GLY A 100 -28.12 7.38 -5.27
CA GLY A 100 -27.13 7.16 -4.21
C GLY A 100 -27.59 6.26 -3.05
N TYR A 101 -26.62 5.56 -2.44
CA TYR A 101 -26.56 4.98 -1.08
C TYR A 101 -27.93 4.73 -0.37
N GLN A 102 -28.79 3.86 -0.89
CA GLN A 102 -30.07 3.50 -0.24
C GLN A 102 -30.26 1.98 -0.11
N GLY A 103 -30.84 1.56 1.02
CA GLY A 103 -31.26 0.19 1.29
C GLY A 103 -30.14 -0.83 1.51
N LEU A 104 -30.39 -2.10 1.14
CA LEU A 104 -29.51 -3.26 1.33
C LEU A 104 -28.11 -3.11 0.68
N GLN A 105 -28.02 -2.33 -0.41
CA GLN A 105 -26.75 -2.06 -1.10
C GLN A 105 -25.80 -1.24 -0.22
N ALA A 106 -26.32 -0.32 0.60
CA ALA A 106 -25.51 0.47 1.54
C ALA A 106 -24.89 -0.41 2.64
N ALA A 107 -25.64 -1.39 3.17
CA ALA A 107 -25.13 -2.29 4.21
C ALA A 107 -24.00 -3.20 3.68
N SER A 108 -24.17 -3.75 2.47
CA SER A 108 -23.14 -4.57 1.83
C SER A 108 -21.86 -3.79 1.49
N LEU A 109 -22.01 -2.52 1.11
CA LEU A 109 -20.89 -1.65 0.84
C LEU A 109 -20.16 -1.28 2.14
N ASP A 110 -20.89 -0.93 3.20
CA ASP A 110 -20.31 -0.60 4.49
C ASP A 110 -19.49 -1.77 5.08
N GLU A 111 -19.99 -3.01 4.97
CA GLU A 111 -19.25 -4.20 5.38
C GLU A 111 -17.96 -4.37 4.56
N ARG A 112 -18.04 -4.16 3.24
CA ARG A 112 -16.87 -4.23 2.35
C ARG A 112 -15.85 -3.14 2.68
N LEU A 113 -16.28 -1.90 2.92
CA LEU A 113 -15.41 -0.78 3.30
C LEU A 113 -14.67 -1.07 4.61
N LEU A 114 -15.36 -1.63 5.60
CA LEU A 114 -14.74 -2.03 6.87
C LEU A 114 -13.70 -3.14 6.69
N LYS A 115 -13.99 -4.14 5.84
CA LYS A 115 -13.04 -5.20 5.50
C LYS A 115 -11.79 -4.64 4.81
N ILE A 116 -11.97 -3.70 3.88
CA ILE A 116 -10.85 -3.03 3.20
C ILE A 116 -10.01 -2.25 4.20
N GLU A 117 -10.63 -1.46 5.08
CA GLU A 117 -9.90 -0.70 6.11
C GLU A 117 -9.07 -1.61 7.01
N LYS A 118 -9.66 -2.70 7.50
CA LYS A 118 -8.95 -3.67 8.35
C LYS A 118 -7.80 -4.34 7.61
N GLU A 119 -8.05 -4.86 6.41
CA GLU A 119 -7.00 -5.51 5.61
C GLU A 119 -5.88 -4.53 5.24
N ALA A 120 -6.22 -3.26 4.98
CA ALA A 120 -5.23 -2.23 4.70
C ALA A 120 -4.31 -1.99 5.90
N SER A 121 -4.88 -1.90 7.11
CA SER A 121 -4.12 -1.79 8.35
C SER A 121 -3.20 -2.99 8.55
N ASP A 122 -3.73 -4.21 8.37
CA ASP A 122 -2.97 -5.44 8.56
C ASP A 122 -1.83 -5.57 7.55
N ILE A 123 -2.08 -5.28 6.26
CA ILE A 123 -1.05 -5.28 5.21
C ILE A 123 0.02 -4.23 5.50
N THR A 124 -0.37 -3.00 5.88
CA THR A 124 0.57 -1.92 6.20
C THR A 124 1.51 -2.35 7.31
N HIS A 125 0.96 -2.94 8.39
CA HIS A 125 1.76 -3.47 9.48
C HIS A 125 2.70 -4.60 9.02
N THR A 126 2.23 -5.54 8.19
CA THR A 126 3.10 -6.60 7.68
C THR A 126 4.23 -6.06 6.79
N ILE A 127 4.01 -5.04 5.97
CA ILE A 127 5.09 -4.41 5.17
C ILE A 127 6.12 -3.75 6.11
N HIS A 128 5.64 -3.11 7.18
CA HIS A 128 6.50 -2.52 8.19
C HIS A 128 7.41 -3.56 8.86
N GLU A 129 6.84 -4.69 9.29
CA GLU A 129 7.60 -5.82 9.86
C GLU A 129 8.60 -6.41 8.86
N GLU A 130 8.22 -6.53 7.58
CA GLU A 130 9.14 -6.96 6.52
C GLU A 130 10.31 -5.99 6.34
N SER A 131 10.07 -4.68 6.47
CA SER A 131 11.13 -3.67 6.43
C SER A 131 12.09 -3.83 7.60
N ALA A 132 11.55 -4.08 8.80
CA ALA A 132 12.34 -4.21 10.03
C ALA A 132 13.43 -5.30 9.94
N LYS A 133 13.23 -6.34 9.11
CA LYS A 133 14.22 -7.40 8.87
C LYS A 133 15.57 -6.88 8.37
N PHE A 134 15.59 -5.75 7.66
CA PHE A 134 16.82 -5.21 7.09
C PHE A 134 17.14 -3.78 7.50
N LEU A 135 16.21 -3.06 8.13
CA LEU A 135 16.43 -1.68 8.59
C LEU A 135 17.62 -1.55 9.54
N GLY A 136 17.89 -2.55 10.38
CA GLY A 136 19.08 -2.55 11.24
C GLY A 136 20.38 -2.42 10.46
N TYR A 137 20.53 -3.18 9.37
CA TYR A 137 21.72 -3.12 8.50
C TYR A 137 21.84 -1.80 7.73
N LEU A 138 20.72 -1.12 7.50
CA LEU A 138 20.71 0.20 6.86
C LEU A 138 21.14 1.28 7.85
N LEU A 139 20.56 1.30 9.04
CA LEU A 139 20.71 2.38 10.02
C LEU A 139 22.00 2.30 10.83
N PHE A 140 22.51 1.10 11.07
CA PHE A 140 23.73 0.89 11.86
C PHE A 140 24.87 0.41 10.96
N GLU A 141 26.11 0.72 11.33
CA GLU A 141 27.27 0.12 10.69
C GLU A 141 27.36 -1.34 11.10
N ASP A 142 27.79 -2.20 10.17
CA ASP A 142 28.19 -3.55 10.58
C ASP A 142 29.42 -3.38 11.46
N GLU A 143 29.42 -3.95 12.67
CA GLU A 143 30.66 -4.14 13.40
C GLU A 143 31.61 -4.93 12.49
N VAL A 144 32.70 -4.27 12.10
CA VAL A 144 33.78 -4.83 11.29
C VAL A 144 34.57 -5.83 12.11
#